data_AF-A0A4R3NVU7-F1
#
_entry.id   AF-A0A4R3NVU7-F1
#
_cell.length_a   1.000
_cell.length_b   1.000
_cell.length_c   1.000
_cell.angle_alpha   90.00
_cell.angle_beta   90.00
_cell.angle_gamma   90.00
#
_symmetry.space_group_name_H-M   'P 1'
#
loop_
_entity.id
_entity.type
_entity.pdbx_description
1 polymer ?
#
loop_
_entity_poly.entity_id
_entity_poly.type
_entity_poly.pdbx_seq_one_letter_code
_entity_poly.pdbx_strand_id
1 'polypeptide(L)'
;MIMPDKGNVEGLVGYARRNFMVPIPQFPTWDAFNAFLEEQCRKRQCDRLRGESETIGERLLRDLAAMQSLPASPFDACDQASARVTAQSLVRYKTNDYSVPVAYGHQDVWVRGYVDKVVIGCRGEVIARHPRSWDREDVIFDPVHYLPLIERKINALDQAAPLQGWDLPEEFATLCRLMEGRMAKHGRREYVQVLRLLESFDMAWPGDRTRTMSGSTMKIEIPIPNMISLGGIKAYTDSDYYDRDSKDPVKRFHRGHHNMTAEEREKAAAAINENMKDEDEKTRKIANKILGAATARIMFEPVADIGDAAAWNIRTKELDVLTGATEFSLQVDVSAENEENKAVAKKLAQSVLDDCKGASVGE
;
A
#
# COMPACT_ATOMS: atom_id res chain seq x y z
N MET A 1 15.68 2.89 -34.55
CA MET A 1 14.50 3.63 -34.06
C MET A 1 15.01 4.84 -33.29
N ILE A 2 15.23 5.94 -34.00
CA ILE A 2 15.75 7.19 -33.44
C ILE A 2 14.59 7.82 -32.68
N MET A 3 14.70 7.98 -31.36
CA MET A 3 13.70 8.69 -30.55
C MET A 3 13.62 10.16 -31.00
N PRO A 4 12.55 10.61 -31.68
CA PRO A 4 12.46 11.98 -32.19
C PRO A 4 12.06 13.01 -31.11
N ASP A 5 11.81 12.58 -29.87
CA ASP A 5 10.93 13.35 -28.98
C ASP A 5 11.63 14.13 -27.85
N LYS A 6 12.96 14.06 -27.77
CA LYS A 6 13.69 14.68 -26.65
C LYS A 6 13.51 16.21 -26.62
N GLY A 7 13.46 16.86 -27.78
CA GLY A 7 13.30 18.33 -27.89
C GLY A 7 11.92 18.85 -27.49
N ASN A 8 10.85 18.09 -27.74
CA ASN A 8 9.49 18.47 -27.35
C ASN A 8 9.26 18.29 -25.85
N VAL A 9 9.74 17.17 -25.29
CA VAL A 9 9.65 16.90 -23.84
C VAL A 9 10.49 17.91 -23.05
N GLU A 10 11.72 18.23 -23.50
CA GLU A 10 12.55 19.27 -22.89
C GLU A 10 11.91 20.66 -22.99
N GLY A 11 11.28 20.98 -24.12
CA GLY A 11 10.56 22.24 -24.31
C GLY A 11 9.36 22.40 -23.37
N LEU A 12 8.58 21.32 -23.17
CA LEU A 12 7.44 21.31 -22.26
C LEU A 12 7.88 21.42 -20.79
N VAL A 13 8.89 20.65 -20.38
CA VAL A 13 9.48 20.75 -19.03
C VAL A 13 10.01 22.16 -18.78
N GLY A 14 10.69 22.75 -19.76
CA GLY A 14 11.15 24.13 -19.71
C GLY A 14 10.02 25.15 -19.65
N TYR A 15 8.87 24.90 -20.29
CA TYR A 15 7.68 25.74 -20.16
C TYR A 15 7.08 25.65 -18.76
N ALA A 16 6.83 24.44 -18.25
CA ALA A 16 6.23 24.22 -16.94
C ALA A 16 7.07 24.87 -15.83
N ARG A 17 8.40 24.70 -15.88
CA ARG A 17 9.31 25.35 -14.92
C ARG A 17 9.22 26.87 -14.94
N ARG A 18 9.05 27.49 -16.10
CA ARG A 18 9.02 28.96 -16.24
C ARG A 18 7.65 29.58 -15.96
N ASN A 19 6.56 28.84 -16.15
CA ASN A 19 5.20 29.38 -16.07
C ASN A 19 4.43 28.89 -14.84
N PHE A 20 4.70 27.67 -14.35
CA PHE A 20 4.00 27.10 -13.20
C PHE A 20 4.83 27.16 -11.92
N MET A 21 6.16 27.23 -12.04
CA MET A 21 7.08 27.17 -10.91
C MET A 21 7.83 28.48 -10.66
N VAL A 22 7.35 29.60 -11.23
CA VAL A 22 7.90 30.95 -11.01
C VAL A 22 6.79 31.92 -10.58
N PRO A 23 6.91 32.58 -9.42
CA PRO A 23 7.95 32.38 -8.40
C PRO A 23 7.92 30.94 -7.84
N ILE A 24 9.01 30.50 -7.19
CA ILE A 24 9.09 29.13 -6.65
C ILE A 24 7.87 28.87 -5.76
N PRO A 25 7.00 27.91 -6.12
CA PRO A 25 5.78 27.67 -5.38
C PRO A 25 6.09 27.15 -3.99
N GLN A 26 5.39 27.67 -2.98
CA GLN A 26 5.44 27.19 -1.60
C GLN A 26 4.10 26.56 -1.26
N PHE A 27 4.14 25.27 -0.93
CA PHE A 27 2.96 24.50 -0.57
C PHE A 27 3.22 23.72 0.73
N PRO A 28 2.19 23.52 1.57
CA PRO A 28 2.34 22.81 2.84
C PRO A 28 2.53 21.29 2.66
N THR A 29 2.09 20.72 1.52
CA THR A 29 2.20 19.29 1.22
C THR A 29 2.44 19.05 -0.27
N TRP A 30 3.00 17.88 -0.60
CA TRP A 30 3.14 17.43 -1.99
C TRP A 30 1.80 17.28 -2.69
N ASP A 31 0.74 16.85 -2.00
CA ASP A 31 -0.59 16.72 -2.58
C ASP A 31 -1.17 18.07 -3.01
N ALA A 32 -1.00 19.12 -2.18
CA ALA A 32 -1.43 20.46 -2.54
C ALA A 32 -0.69 20.99 -3.77
N PHE A 33 0.60 20.67 -3.87
CA PHE A 33 1.40 21.02 -5.04
C PHE A 33 0.98 20.24 -6.30
N ASN A 34 0.74 18.93 -6.18
CA ASN A 34 0.30 18.08 -7.27
C ASN A 34 -1.07 18.53 -7.80
N ALA A 35 -2.02 18.87 -6.92
CA ALA A 35 -3.32 19.41 -7.29
C ALA A 35 -3.19 20.74 -8.04
N PHE A 36 -2.31 21.64 -7.56
CA PHE A 36 -2.01 22.89 -8.27
C PHE A 36 -1.44 22.65 -9.67
N LEU A 37 -0.45 21.76 -9.81
CA LEU A 37 0.13 21.42 -11.10
C LEU A 37 -0.89 20.82 -12.07
N GLU A 38 -1.77 19.95 -11.57
CA GLU A 38 -2.85 19.38 -12.36
C GLU A 38 -3.79 20.48 -12.89
N GLU A 39 -4.15 21.44 -12.03
CA GLU A 39 -4.98 22.58 -12.44
C GLU A 39 -4.28 23.45 -13.50
N GLN A 40 -2.98 23.70 -13.37
CA GLN A 40 -2.21 24.44 -14.40
C GLN A 40 -2.16 23.69 -15.74
N CYS A 41 -1.99 22.36 -15.70
CA CYS A 41 -2.04 21.53 -16.90
C CYS A 41 -3.41 21.58 -17.57
N ARG A 42 -4.50 21.51 -16.79
CA ARG A 42 -5.87 21.65 -17.30
C ARG A 42 -6.11 23.03 -17.91
N LYS A 43 -5.66 24.11 -17.26
CA LYS A 43 -5.74 25.47 -17.81
C LYS A 43 -5.02 25.60 -19.14
N ARG A 44 -3.82 25.04 -19.24
CA ARG A 44 -3.03 25.03 -20.48
C ARG A 44 -3.69 24.27 -21.62
N GLN A 45 -4.52 23.27 -21.35
CA GLN A 45 -5.27 22.59 -22.41
C GLN A 45 -6.21 23.55 -23.15
N CYS A 46 -6.65 24.64 -22.52
CA CYS A 46 -7.47 25.67 -23.15
C CYS A 46 -6.68 26.64 -24.05
N ASP A 47 -5.34 26.60 -24.02
CA ASP A 47 -4.51 27.49 -24.84
C ASP A 47 -4.56 27.10 -26.32
N ARG A 48 -4.52 28.11 -27.20
CA ARG A 48 -4.29 27.93 -28.65
C ARG A 48 -2.84 28.31 -28.99
N LEU A 49 -2.09 27.36 -29.52
CA LEU A 49 -0.70 27.60 -29.91
C LEU A 49 -0.62 28.40 -31.22
N ARG A 50 0.46 29.16 -31.39
CA ARG A 50 0.66 29.99 -32.59
C ARG A 50 0.70 29.09 -33.83
N GLY A 51 -0.15 29.42 -34.81
CA GLY A 51 -0.27 28.67 -36.06
C GLY A 51 -1.29 27.54 -36.03
N GLU A 52 -1.99 27.36 -34.91
CA GLU A 52 -3.02 26.35 -34.73
C GLU A 52 -4.39 27.00 -34.60
N SER A 53 -5.41 26.38 -35.21
CA SER A 53 -6.81 26.83 -35.10
C SER A 53 -7.51 26.29 -33.86
N GLU A 54 -6.99 25.19 -33.31
CA GLU A 54 -7.57 24.42 -32.22
C GLU A 54 -6.76 24.61 -30.92
N THR A 55 -7.42 24.39 -29.81
CA THR A 55 -6.81 24.32 -28.48
C THR A 55 -5.95 23.06 -28.34
N ILE A 56 -5.04 23.08 -27.37
CA ILE A 56 -4.23 21.90 -27.03
C ILE A 56 -5.14 20.72 -26.62
N GLY A 57 -6.24 20.98 -25.90
CA GLY A 57 -7.21 19.98 -25.47
C GLY A 57 -7.95 19.31 -26.62
N GLU A 58 -8.47 20.08 -27.58
CA GLU A 58 -9.14 19.56 -28.78
C GLU A 58 -8.22 18.64 -29.60
N ARG A 59 -6.94 19.01 -29.72
CA ARG A 59 -5.93 18.17 -30.39
C ARG A 59 -5.62 16.90 -29.62
N LEU A 60 -5.49 16.98 -28.29
CA LEU A 60 -5.27 15.81 -27.43
C LEU A 60 -6.41 14.79 -27.56
N LEU A 61 -7.66 15.24 -27.63
CA LEU A 61 -8.82 14.36 -27.74
C LEU A 61 -8.82 13.60 -29.07
N ARG A 62 -8.46 14.27 -30.17
CA ARG A 62 -8.22 13.61 -31.47
C ARG A 62 -7.11 12.57 -31.40
N ASP A 63 -6.00 12.92 -30.76
CA ASP A 63 -4.86 12.00 -30.62
C ASP A 63 -5.27 10.76 -29.80
N LEU A 64 -5.97 10.95 -28.68
CA LEU A 64 -6.50 9.87 -27.86
C LEU A 64 -7.48 8.96 -28.62
N ALA A 65 -8.32 9.53 -29.49
CA ALA A 65 -9.23 8.75 -30.34
C ALA A 65 -8.49 7.88 -31.37
N ALA A 66 -7.27 8.27 -31.76
CA ALA A 66 -6.40 7.49 -32.65
C ALA A 66 -5.49 6.50 -31.90
N MET A 67 -5.35 6.60 -30.58
CA MET A 67 -4.52 5.72 -29.75
C MET A 67 -5.17 4.37 -29.46
N GLN A 68 -4.35 3.38 -29.14
CA GLN A 68 -4.82 2.08 -28.66
C GLN A 68 -5.34 2.16 -27.22
N SER A 69 -6.25 1.26 -26.86
CA SER A 69 -6.70 1.10 -25.47
C SER A 69 -5.53 0.73 -24.56
N LEU A 70 -5.55 1.23 -23.32
CA LEU A 70 -4.57 0.86 -22.32
C LEU A 70 -4.55 -0.67 -22.10
N PRO A 71 -3.37 -1.25 -21.84
CA PRO A 71 -3.27 -2.66 -21.46
C PRO A 71 -4.09 -2.98 -20.21
N ALA A 72 -4.60 -4.21 -20.11
CA ALA A 72 -5.40 -4.66 -18.96
C ALA A 72 -4.61 -4.68 -17.64
N SER A 73 -3.29 -4.82 -17.72
CA SER A 73 -2.38 -4.64 -16.59
C SER A 73 -1.83 -3.21 -16.61
N PRO A 74 -1.95 -2.45 -15.51
CA PRO A 74 -1.27 -1.18 -15.37
C PRO A 74 0.22 -1.33 -15.60
N PHE A 75 0.83 -0.32 -16.21
CA PHE A 75 2.28 -0.23 -16.27
C PHE A 75 2.82 0.04 -14.87
N ASP A 76 3.73 -0.81 -14.42
CA ASP A 76 4.36 -0.67 -13.11
C ASP A 76 5.48 0.36 -13.20
N ALA A 77 5.16 1.63 -12.93
CA ALA A 77 6.09 2.75 -13.00
C ALA A 77 7.07 2.75 -11.80
N CYS A 78 7.92 1.74 -11.75
CA CYS A 78 8.96 1.57 -10.74
C CYS A 78 10.31 1.31 -11.38
N ASP A 79 11.37 1.65 -10.65
CA ASP A 79 12.71 1.18 -10.95
C ASP A 79 12.87 -0.23 -10.38
N GLN A 80 13.31 -1.17 -11.21
CA GLN A 80 13.50 -2.55 -10.83
C GLN A 80 14.98 -2.86 -10.64
N ALA A 81 15.31 -3.45 -9.50
CA ALA A 81 16.67 -3.87 -9.18
C ALA A 81 16.68 -5.29 -8.61
N SER A 82 17.82 -5.96 -8.73
CA SER A 82 18.10 -7.19 -7.99
C SER A 82 19.14 -6.89 -6.92
N ALA A 83 18.99 -7.49 -5.76
CA ALA A 83 19.88 -7.31 -4.64
C ALA A 83 20.00 -8.61 -3.84
N ARG A 84 20.95 -8.65 -2.90
CA ARG A 84 21.13 -9.77 -1.99
C ARG A 84 21.02 -9.27 -0.56
N VAL A 85 20.27 -10.00 0.26
CA VAL A 85 20.09 -9.68 1.68
C VAL A 85 21.40 -9.90 2.43
N THR A 86 21.82 -8.92 3.22
CA THR A 86 23.05 -9.01 4.03
C THR A 86 22.85 -9.88 5.28
N ALA A 87 23.94 -10.19 5.99
CA ALA A 87 23.86 -10.88 7.29
C ALA A 87 23.08 -10.08 8.36
N GLN A 88 22.96 -8.76 8.19
CA GLN A 88 22.20 -7.87 9.06
C GLN A 88 20.73 -7.75 8.64
N SER A 89 20.28 -8.58 7.69
CA SER A 89 18.93 -8.56 7.12
C SER A 89 18.57 -7.21 6.50
N LEU A 90 19.54 -6.62 5.79
CA LEU A 90 19.38 -5.38 5.05
C LEU A 90 19.50 -5.63 3.55
N VAL A 91 18.78 -4.84 2.77
CA VAL A 91 18.83 -4.81 1.31
C VAL A 91 19.12 -3.38 0.87
N ARG A 92 20.21 -3.20 0.12
CA ARG A 92 20.55 -1.90 -0.43
C ARG A 92 19.74 -1.60 -1.69
N TYR A 93 19.04 -0.48 -1.69
CA TYR A 93 18.43 0.08 -2.89
C TYR A 93 18.95 1.51 -3.10
N LYS A 94 19.64 1.72 -4.23
CA LYS A 94 20.44 2.93 -4.50
C LYS A 94 21.44 3.19 -3.37
N THR A 95 21.24 4.23 -2.58
CA THR A 95 22.15 4.70 -1.51
C THR A 95 21.67 4.35 -0.11
N ASN A 96 20.49 3.73 0.03
CA ASN A 96 19.84 3.51 1.32
C ASN A 96 19.62 2.01 1.54
N ASP A 97 19.65 1.59 2.80
CA ASP A 97 19.48 0.22 3.23
C ASP A 97 18.11 0.03 3.88
N TYR A 98 17.40 -1.03 3.49
CA TYR A 98 16.05 -1.33 3.95
C TYR A 98 16.03 -2.70 4.61
N SER A 99 15.42 -2.83 5.79
CA SER A 99 15.37 -4.12 6.48
C SER A 99 14.42 -5.11 5.80
N VAL A 100 14.70 -6.40 5.97
CA VAL A 100 13.82 -7.51 5.59
C VAL A 100 13.77 -8.51 6.73
N PRO A 101 12.75 -9.39 6.81
CA PRO A 101 12.68 -10.38 7.88
C PRO A 101 13.94 -11.25 7.94
N VAL A 102 14.44 -11.52 9.15
CA VAL A 102 15.70 -12.26 9.36
C VAL A 102 15.76 -13.65 8.73
N ALA A 103 14.60 -14.25 8.42
CA ALA A 103 14.47 -15.51 7.70
C ALA A 103 15.04 -15.46 6.27
N TYR A 104 15.11 -14.27 5.66
CA TYR A 104 15.58 -14.06 4.29
C TYR A 104 17.07 -13.69 4.19
N GLY A 105 17.83 -13.78 5.30
CA GLY A 105 19.27 -13.53 5.29
C GLY A 105 20.00 -14.29 4.17
N HIS A 106 20.90 -13.59 3.47
CA HIS A 106 21.69 -14.12 2.35
C HIS A 106 20.92 -14.56 1.09
N GLN A 107 19.59 -14.40 1.04
CA GLN A 107 18.79 -14.71 -0.14
C GLN A 107 18.92 -13.61 -1.21
N ASP A 108 18.76 -14.00 -2.47
CA ASP A 108 18.60 -13.06 -3.57
C ASP A 108 17.14 -12.57 -3.61
N VAL A 109 16.98 -11.27 -3.83
CA VAL A 109 15.70 -10.57 -3.82
C VAL A 109 15.57 -9.64 -5.00
N TRP A 110 14.34 -9.36 -5.38
CA TRP A 110 14.01 -8.28 -6.29
C TRP A 110 13.52 -7.07 -5.50
N VAL A 111 13.79 -5.89 -6.03
CA VAL A 111 13.39 -4.60 -5.44
C VAL A 111 12.65 -3.80 -6.49
N ARG A 112 11.52 -3.22 -6.11
CA ARG A 112 10.77 -2.23 -6.89
C ARG A 112 10.75 -0.91 -6.14
N GLY A 113 11.45 0.08 -6.68
CA GLY A 113 11.49 1.44 -6.15
C GLY A 113 10.46 2.34 -6.84
N TYR A 114 9.41 2.70 -6.12
CA TYR A 114 8.41 3.69 -6.49
C TYR A 114 8.82 5.09 -6.01
N VAL A 115 8.04 6.12 -6.29
CA VAL A 115 8.34 7.49 -5.84
C VAL A 115 8.27 7.61 -4.31
N ASP A 116 7.31 6.94 -3.70
CA ASP A 116 6.93 7.02 -2.29
C ASP A 116 7.38 5.80 -1.46
N LYS A 117 7.63 4.66 -2.10
CA LYS A 117 7.93 3.40 -1.41
C LYS A 117 8.93 2.50 -2.12
N VAL A 118 9.50 1.58 -1.36
CA VAL A 118 10.34 0.48 -1.83
C VAL A 118 9.66 -0.84 -1.46
N VAL A 119 9.45 -1.70 -2.45
CA VAL A 119 8.87 -3.04 -2.27
C VAL A 119 9.94 -4.08 -2.55
N ILE A 120 10.16 -4.99 -1.60
CA ILE A 120 11.18 -6.03 -1.69
C ILE A 120 10.47 -7.37 -1.72
N GLY A 121 10.90 -8.27 -2.61
CA GLY A 121 10.34 -9.60 -2.68
C GLY A 121 11.37 -10.69 -2.96
N CYS A 122 11.01 -11.92 -2.56
CA CYS A 122 11.81 -13.11 -2.73
C CYS A 122 10.94 -14.20 -3.36
N ARG A 123 11.44 -14.90 -4.39
CA ARG A 123 10.78 -16.06 -5.02
C ARG A 123 9.32 -15.86 -5.46
N GLY A 124 8.92 -14.61 -5.72
CA GLY A 124 7.57 -14.24 -6.19
C GLY A 124 6.66 -13.67 -5.11
N GLU A 125 7.10 -13.66 -3.85
CA GLU A 125 6.39 -13.10 -2.71
C GLU A 125 6.97 -11.74 -2.33
N VAL A 126 6.13 -10.82 -1.84
CA VAL A 126 6.59 -9.57 -1.25
C VAL A 126 6.92 -9.82 0.22
N ILE A 127 8.17 -9.57 0.60
CA ILE A 127 8.66 -9.85 1.96
C ILE A 127 8.80 -8.60 2.83
N ALA A 128 8.86 -7.41 2.21
CA ALA A 128 8.93 -6.14 2.93
C ALA A 128 8.42 -4.97 2.08
N ARG A 129 7.86 -3.96 2.74
CA ARG A 129 7.47 -2.68 2.14
C ARG A 129 7.94 -1.55 3.05
N HIS A 130 8.60 -0.55 2.48
CA HIS A 130 9.13 0.59 3.22
C HIS A 130 8.75 1.90 2.54
N PRO A 131 8.53 2.99 3.29
CA PRO A 131 8.62 4.34 2.75
C PRO A 131 9.97 4.53 2.07
N ARG A 132 9.99 5.19 0.90
CA ARG A 132 11.25 5.44 0.19
C ARG A 132 11.97 6.61 0.83
N SER A 133 13.21 6.37 1.26
CA SER A 133 14.13 7.44 1.65
C SER A 133 14.82 8.01 0.41
N TRP A 134 14.82 9.34 0.31
CA TRP A 134 15.55 10.12 -0.70
C TRP A 134 16.86 10.72 -0.17
N ASP A 135 17.15 10.51 1.11
CA ASP A 135 18.43 10.84 1.72
C ASP A 135 19.53 9.87 1.24
N ARG A 136 20.73 10.00 1.80
CA ARG A 136 21.89 9.17 1.45
C ARG A 136 22.38 8.44 2.67
N GLU A 137 22.70 7.16 2.49
CA GLU A 137 23.26 6.28 3.52
C GLU A 137 22.32 6.11 4.72
N ASP A 138 21.02 6.29 4.47
CA ASP A 138 19.97 6.08 5.45
C ASP A 138 19.68 4.58 5.61
N VAL A 139 19.27 4.19 6.81
CA VAL A 139 18.94 2.80 7.16
C VAL A 139 17.54 2.75 7.74
N ILE A 140 16.63 2.17 6.95
CA ILE A 140 15.20 2.10 7.27
C ILE A 140 14.94 0.73 7.89
N PHE A 141 14.67 0.73 9.19
CA PHE A 141 14.32 -0.45 9.94
C PHE A 141 12.80 -0.57 10.10
N ASP A 142 12.27 -1.73 9.74
CA ASP A 142 11.08 -2.29 10.37
C ASP A 142 11.53 -3.16 11.57
N PRO A 143 11.16 -2.80 12.81
CA PRO A 143 11.51 -3.54 14.03
C PRO A 143 10.99 -4.99 14.02
N VAL A 144 9.83 -5.24 13.41
CA VAL A 144 9.16 -6.55 13.39
C VAL A 144 10.04 -7.60 12.70
N HIS A 145 10.80 -7.19 11.69
CA HIS A 145 11.73 -8.06 10.96
C HIS A 145 12.79 -8.74 11.86
N TYR A 146 13.11 -8.16 13.02
CA TYR A 146 14.18 -8.60 13.90
C TYR A 146 13.69 -9.36 15.15
N LEU A 147 12.39 -9.34 15.44
CA LEU A 147 11.83 -9.95 16.65
C LEU A 147 12.16 -11.45 16.81
N PRO A 148 12.18 -12.30 15.74
CA PRO A 148 12.60 -13.69 15.87
C PRO A 148 14.07 -13.85 16.32
N LEU A 149 14.93 -12.89 15.97
CA LEU A 149 16.32 -12.86 16.40
C LEU A 149 16.45 -12.36 17.84
N ILE A 150 15.66 -11.36 18.23
CA ILE A 150 15.62 -10.83 19.59
C ILE A 150 15.08 -11.86 20.58
N GLU A 151 14.08 -12.67 20.20
CA GLU A 151 13.58 -13.74 21.08
C GLU A 151 14.68 -14.76 21.45
N ARG A 152 15.62 -15.01 20.53
CA ARG A 152 16.79 -15.87 20.78
C ARG A 152 17.89 -15.15 21.56
N LYS A 153 17.99 -13.84 21.42
CA LYS A 153 19.02 -12.97 22.02
C LYS A 153 18.39 -11.86 22.86
N ILE A 154 17.63 -12.24 23.88
CA ILE A 154 16.78 -11.33 24.68
C ILE A 154 17.57 -10.16 25.28
N ASN A 155 18.85 -10.38 25.64
CA ASN A 155 19.71 -9.32 26.18
C ASN A 155 20.00 -8.19 25.17
N ALA A 156 19.67 -8.36 23.89
CA ALA A 156 19.81 -7.35 22.85
C ALA A 156 18.58 -6.44 22.72
N LEU A 157 17.46 -6.73 23.41
CA LEU A 157 16.21 -5.96 23.30
C LEU A 157 16.42 -4.45 23.42
N ASP A 158 17.15 -4.01 24.46
CA ASP A 158 17.38 -2.59 24.75
C ASP A 158 18.45 -1.92 23.86
N GLN A 159 19.28 -2.73 23.19
CA GLN A 159 20.47 -2.27 22.44
C GLN A 159 20.33 -2.44 20.93
N ALA A 160 19.27 -3.10 20.48
CA ALA A 160 19.05 -3.37 19.07
C ALA A 160 18.67 -2.08 18.35
N ALA A 161 19.54 -1.60 17.47
CA ALA A 161 19.29 -0.42 16.63
C ALA A 161 17.92 -0.44 15.92
N PRO A 162 17.42 -1.58 15.38
CA PRO A 162 16.09 -1.62 14.76
C PRO A 162 14.92 -1.34 15.70
N LEU A 163 15.09 -1.48 17.02
CA LEU A 163 14.02 -1.24 18.00
C LEU A 163 14.11 0.15 18.63
N GLN A 164 15.16 0.93 18.34
CA GLN A 164 15.31 2.27 18.88
C GLN A 164 14.34 3.24 18.21
N GLY A 165 13.59 4.00 19.02
CA GLY A 165 12.62 4.97 18.52
C GLY A 165 11.39 4.34 17.87
N TRP A 166 11.12 3.05 18.12
CA TRP A 166 9.89 2.41 17.68
C TRP A 166 8.69 3.06 18.39
N ASP A 167 7.85 3.75 17.62
CA ASP A 167 6.63 4.41 18.11
C ASP A 167 5.55 3.38 18.41
N LEU A 168 5.68 2.72 19.57
CA LEU A 168 4.65 1.85 20.13
C LEU A 168 3.79 2.63 21.14
N PRO A 169 2.49 2.30 21.24
CA PRO A 169 1.63 2.85 22.29
C PRO A 169 2.21 2.67 23.70
N GLU A 170 1.94 3.61 24.61
CA GLU A 170 2.48 3.62 25.98
C GLU A 170 2.12 2.35 26.77
N GLU A 171 1.04 1.68 26.39
CA GLU A 171 0.59 0.40 26.93
C GLU A 171 1.66 -0.68 26.79
N PHE A 172 2.43 -0.71 25.69
CA PHE A 172 3.53 -1.66 25.51
C PHE A 172 4.68 -1.40 26.48
N ALA A 173 5.01 -0.14 26.74
CA ALA A 173 6.01 0.23 27.74
C ALA A 173 5.55 -0.13 29.15
N THR A 174 4.27 0.03 29.44
CA THR A 174 3.66 -0.38 30.72
C THR A 174 3.65 -1.90 30.87
N LEU A 175 3.29 -2.63 29.82
CA LEU A 175 3.32 -4.09 29.79
C LEU A 175 4.73 -4.63 30.02
N CYS A 176 5.74 -4.07 29.34
CA CYS A 176 7.13 -4.44 29.52
C CYS A 176 7.56 -4.29 30.98
N ARG A 177 7.29 -3.13 31.61
CA ARG A 177 7.59 -2.88 33.03
C ARG A 177 6.89 -3.87 33.96
N LEU A 178 5.61 -4.17 33.72
CA LEU A 178 4.84 -5.11 34.54
C LEU A 178 5.37 -6.55 34.40
N MET A 179 5.71 -6.98 33.19
CA MET A 179 6.27 -8.31 32.95
C MET A 179 7.65 -8.46 33.57
N GLU A 180 8.53 -7.47 33.42
CA GLU A 180 9.84 -7.46 34.07
C GLU A 180 9.72 -7.48 35.60
N GLY A 181 8.79 -6.71 36.17
CA GLY A 181 8.54 -6.66 37.61
C GLY A 181 7.97 -7.96 38.18
N ARG A 182 7.10 -8.65 37.44
CA ARG A 182 6.43 -9.90 37.89
C ARG A 182 7.28 -11.15 37.64
N MET A 183 8.04 -11.20 36.53
CA MET A 183 8.66 -12.42 36.02
C MET A 183 10.18 -12.31 35.82
N ALA A 184 10.81 -11.21 36.25
CA ALA A 184 12.25 -10.96 36.16
C ALA A 184 12.81 -11.26 34.75
N LYS A 185 13.81 -12.14 34.63
CA LYS A 185 14.45 -12.50 33.35
C LYS A 185 13.49 -13.16 32.35
N HIS A 186 12.42 -13.80 32.81
CA HIS A 186 11.41 -14.39 31.92
C HIS A 186 10.48 -13.32 31.35
N GLY A 187 10.25 -12.22 32.07
CA GLY A 187 9.36 -11.14 31.64
C GLY A 187 9.76 -10.51 30.31
N ARG A 188 11.06 -10.30 30.07
CA ARG A 188 11.56 -9.79 28.78
C ARG A 188 11.29 -10.74 27.61
N ARG A 189 11.37 -12.05 27.86
CA ARG A 189 11.11 -13.06 26.82
C ARG A 189 9.63 -13.07 26.46
N GLU A 190 8.75 -13.08 27.46
CA GLU A 190 7.30 -13.02 27.27
C GLU A 190 6.91 -11.72 26.56
N TYR A 191 7.51 -10.59 26.94
CA TYR A 191 7.28 -9.31 26.26
C TYR A 191 7.69 -9.37 24.78
N VAL A 192 8.85 -9.96 24.46
CA VAL A 192 9.23 -10.18 23.06
C VAL A 192 8.23 -11.09 22.36
N GLN A 193 7.72 -12.14 23.01
CA GLN A 193 6.68 -12.99 22.41
C GLN A 193 5.38 -12.23 22.15
N VAL A 194 5.00 -11.29 23.02
CA VAL A 194 3.89 -10.36 22.76
C VAL A 194 4.21 -9.44 21.59
N LEU A 195 5.41 -8.88 21.50
CA LEU A 195 5.82 -8.08 20.33
C LEU A 195 5.80 -8.91 19.05
N ARG A 196 6.16 -10.19 19.12
CA ARG A 196 6.07 -11.10 17.97
C ARG A 196 4.64 -11.25 17.50
N LEU A 197 3.61 -11.01 18.33
CA LEU A 197 2.22 -10.97 17.89
C LEU A 197 1.95 -9.87 16.83
N LEU A 198 2.85 -8.89 16.69
CA LEU A 198 2.82 -7.89 15.61
C LEU A 198 3.34 -8.45 14.26
N GLU A 199 4.01 -9.60 14.27
CA GLU A 199 4.33 -10.35 13.04
C GLU A 199 3.04 -10.88 12.38
N SER A 200 3.14 -11.28 11.11
CA SER A 200 2.07 -12.07 10.48
C SER A 200 2.27 -13.55 10.81
N PHE A 201 1.20 -14.18 11.30
CA PHE A 201 1.15 -15.59 11.69
C PHE A 201 0.40 -16.38 10.65
N ASP A 202 1.17 -17.08 9.81
CA ASP A 202 0.62 -17.90 8.74
C ASP A 202 0.41 -19.34 9.20
N MET A 203 -0.80 -19.84 8.98
CA MET A 203 -1.13 -21.25 9.04
C MET A 203 -1.47 -21.73 7.63
N ALA A 204 -0.60 -22.55 7.05
CA ALA A 204 -0.79 -23.14 5.74
C ALA A 204 -0.86 -24.68 5.81
N TRP A 205 -1.77 -25.28 5.06
CA TRP A 205 -1.92 -26.74 4.97
C TRP A 205 -2.28 -27.18 3.55
N PRO A 206 -1.98 -28.44 3.17
CA PRO A 206 -2.35 -28.96 1.85
C PRO A 206 -3.86 -28.84 1.60
N GLY A 207 -4.22 -28.42 0.39
CA GLY A 207 -5.60 -28.38 -0.09
C GLY A 207 -5.70 -28.94 -1.50
N ASP A 208 -6.92 -29.11 -1.98
CA ASP A 208 -7.20 -29.74 -3.29
C ASP A 208 -7.22 -28.73 -4.45
N ARG A 209 -6.85 -27.47 -4.19
CA ARG A 209 -6.95 -26.36 -5.15
C ARG A 209 -5.67 -26.22 -5.97
N THR A 210 -5.80 -25.84 -7.23
CA THR A 210 -4.67 -25.62 -8.15
C THR A 210 -4.75 -24.28 -8.87
N ARG A 211 -3.62 -23.59 -9.06
CA ARG A 211 -3.49 -22.40 -9.91
C ARG A 211 -2.90 -22.78 -11.25
N THR A 212 -3.60 -22.44 -12.33
CA THR A 212 -3.03 -22.55 -13.68
C THR A 212 -2.13 -21.36 -13.95
N MET A 213 -0.83 -21.61 -14.12
CA MET A 213 0.13 -20.65 -14.66
C MET A 213 0.24 -20.87 -16.17
N SER A 214 -0.22 -19.91 -16.97
CA SER A 214 -0.04 -19.94 -18.43
C SER A 214 1.19 -19.11 -18.83
N GLY A 215 2.26 -19.79 -19.25
CA GLY A 215 3.35 -19.17 -20.01
C GLY A 215 3.03 -19.14 -21.51
N SER A 216 3.88 -18.47 -22.30
CA SER A 216 3.73 -18.37 -23.76
C SER A 216 3.79 -19.70 -24.51
N THR A 217 4.24 -20.79 -23.86
CA THR A 217 4.43 -22.11 -24.50
C THR A 217 3.90 -23.30 -23.69
N MET A 218 3.54 -23.13 -22.41
CA MET A 218 3.02 -24.21 -21.56
C MET A 218 2.04 -23.69 -20.50
N LYS A 219 1.07 -24.55 -20.14
CA LYS A 219 0.21 -24.38 -18.95
C LYS A 219 0.69 -25.36 -17.88
N ILE A 220 1.00 -24.85 -16.70
CA ILE A 220 1.41 -25.66 -15.54
C ILE A 220 0.36 -25.47 -14.45
N GLU A 221 -0.15 -26.56 -13.90
CA GLU A 221 -1.03 -26.55 -12.73
C GLU A 221 -0.17 -26.68 -11.47
N ILE A 222 -0.27 -25.70 -10.57
CA ILE A 222 0.48 -25.65 -9.32
C ILE A 222 -0.51 -25.79 -8.17
N PRO A 223 -0.36 -26.76 -7.26
CA PRO A 223 -1.22 -26.85 -6.08
C PRO A 223 -1.08 -25.59 -5.20
N ILE A 224 -2.21 -25.07 -4.74
CA ILE A 224 -2.30 -23.93 -3.83
C ILE A 224 -2.66 -24.47 -2.44
N PRO A 225 -1.83 -24.24 -1.41
CA PRO A 225 -2.20 -24.61 -0.06
C PRO A 225 -3.39 -23.76 0.43
N ASN A 226 -4.17 -24.32 1.35
CA ASN A 226 -5.06 -23.51 2.17
C ASN A 226 -4.21 -22.67 3.13
N MET A 227 -4.63 -21.43 3.35
CA MET A 227 -3.87 -20.48 4.16
C MET A 227 -4.80 -19.58 4.97
N ILE A 228 -4.44 -19.38 6.23
CA ILE A 228 -4.99 -18.33 7.10
C ILE A 228 -3.81 -17.57 7.68
N SER A 229 -3.79 -16.25 7.57
CA SER A 229 -2.80 -15.38 8.19
C SER A 229 -3.49 -14.37 9.10
N LEU A 230 -2.99 -14.22 10.32
CA LEU A 230 -3.33 -13.11 11.20
C LEU A 230 -2.11 -12.20 11.32
N GLY A 231 -2.24 -10.93 11.00
CA GLY A 231 -1.11 -10.02 11.05
C GLY A 231 -1.54 -8.57 10.87
N GLY A 232 -0.62 -7.76 10.35
CA GLY A 232 -0.91 -6.36 10.01
C GLY A 232 -1.34 -5.51 11.20
N ILE A 233 -0.97 -5.90 12.43
CA ILE A 233 -1.37 -5.16 13.63
C ILE A 233 -0.70 -3.78 13.61
N LYS A 234 -1.50 -2.73 13.46
CA LYS A 234 -1.08 -1.34 13.49
C LYS A 234 -1.82 -0.63 14.59
N ALA A 235 -1.09 0.00 15.51
CA ALA A 235 -1.67 0.96 16.42
C ALA A 235 -1.53 2.36 15.83
N TYR A 236 -2.65 3.07 15.70
CA TYR A 236 -2.65 4.47 15.29
C TYR A 236 -2.26 5.34 16.48
N THR A 237 -1.18 6.10 16.35
CA THR A 237 -0.72 7.06 17.35
C THR A 237 -1.00 8.50 16.90
N ASP A 238 -1.09 9.42 17.87
CA ASP A 238 -1.25 10.86 17.61
C ASP A 238 0.01 11.50 16.97
N SER A 239 1.10 10.73 16.80
CA SER A 239 2.44 11.21 16.41
C SER A 239 2.61 11.38 14.89
N ASP A 240 1.68 10.88 14.07
CA ASP A 240 1.74 10.98 12.62
C ASP A 240 1.53 12.43 12.14
N TYR A 241 2.63 13.20 12.11
CA TYR A 241 2.71 14.62 11.73
C TYR A 241 2.07 14.95 10.35
N TYR A 242 1.84 13.94 9.49
CA TYR A 242 1.24 14.08 8.17
C TYR A 242 -0.23 13.65 8.08
N ASP A 243 -0.82 13.12 9.16
CA ASP A 243 -2.20 12.63 9.13
C ASP A 243 -3.20 13.65 9.73
N ARG A 244 -4.03 14.23 8.87
CA ARG A 244 -5.10 15.17 9.26
C ARG A 244 -6.20 14.53 10.11
N ASP A 245 -6.27 13.20 10.14
CA ASP A 245 -7.24 12.41 10.90
C ASP A 245 -6.55 11.58 11.99
N SER A 246 -5.34 11.94 12.44
CA SER A 246 -4.62 11.20 13.50
C SER A 246 -5.43 10.95 14.76
N LYS A 247 -6.37 11.87 15.07
CA LYS A 247 -7.27 11.82 16.23
C LYS A 247 -8.57 11.04 16.01
N ASP A 248 -8.84 10.58 14.80
CA ASP A 248 -10.06 9.83 14.44
C ASP A 248 -9.69 8.53 13.71
N PRO A 249 -9.47 7.43 14.46
CA PRO A 249 -9.09 6.13 13.90
C PRO A 249 -10.08 5.59 12.86
N VAL A 250 -11.39 5.80 13.08
CA VAL A 250 -12.43 5.29 12.18
C VAL A 250 -12.39 6.02 10.85
N LYS A 251 -12.25 7.36 10.89
CA LYS A 251 -12.11 8.17 9.67
C LYS A 251 -10.82 7.86 8.92
N ARG A 252 -9.71 7.68 9.64
CA ARG A 252 -8.42 7.24 9.07
C ARG A 252 -8.56 5.89 8.37
N PHE A 253 -9.21 4.92 9.01
CA PHE A 253 -9.48 3.60 8.45
C PHE A 253 -10.33 3.69 7.18
N HIS A 254 -11.46 4.39 7.23
CA HIS A 254 -12.33 4.53 6.06
C HIS A 254 -11.65 5.18 4.87
N ARG A 255 -10.76 6.15 5.10
CA ARG A 255 -9.96 6.79 4.05
C ARG A 255 -8.95 5.81 3.44
N GLY A 256 -8.30 4.98 4.25
CA GLY A 256 -7.38 3.94 3.80
C GLY A 256 -8.07 2.84 2.97
N HIS A 257 -9.34 2.57 3.28
CA HIS A 257 -10.16 1.52 2.66
C HIS A 257 -11.30 2.09 1.78
N HIS A 258 -11.16 3.33 1.30
CA HIS A 258 -12.20 4.03 0.56
C HIS A 258 -12.40 3.46 -0.84
N ASN A 259 -13.66 3.24 -1.25
CA ASN A 259 -13.99 3.14 -2.67
C ASN A 259 -14.65 4.44 -3.11
N MET A 260 -14.37 4.87 -4.34
CA MET A 260 -15.10 5.98 -4.96
C MET A 260 -16.62 5.76 -4.84
N THR A 261 -17.33 6.72 -4.24
CA THR A 261 -18.79 6.67 -4.06
C THR A 261 -19.55 6.88 -5.36
N ALA A 262 -20.85 6.56 -5.42
CA ALA A 262 -21.66 6.83 -6.61
C ALA A 262 -21.69 8.33 -6.97
N GLU A 263 -21.77 9.22 -5.99
CA GLU A 263 -21.69 10.68 -6.20
C GLU A 263 -20.29 11.15 -6.61
N GLU A 264 -19.21 10.56 -6.09
CA GLU A 264 -17.84 10.87 -6.54
C GLU A 264 -17.58 10.32 -7.94
N ARG A 265 -18.16 9.15 -8.27
CA ARG A 265 -18.16 8.59 -9.63
C ARG A 265 -19.00 9.44 -10.56
N GLU A 266 -20.14 9.96 -10.12
CA GLU A 266 -21.02 10.81 -10.89
C GLU A 266 -20.44 12.21 -11.03
N LYS A 267 -19.79 12.78 -10.01
CA LYS A 267 -19.00 14.01 -10.13
C LYS A 267 -17.79 13.82 -11.01
N ALA A 268 -17.09 12.68 -10.92
CA ALA A 268 -16.00 12.37 -11.84
C ALA A 268 -16.53 12.20 -13.27
N ALA A 269 -17.65 11.49 -13.45
CA ALA A 269 -18.31 11.29 -14.73
C ALA A 269 -18.90 12.59 -15.29
N ALA A 270 -19.48 13.45 -14.46
CA ALA A 270 -20.06 14.73 -14.82
C ALA A 270 -18.97 15.76 -15.10
N ALA A 271 -17.90 15.82 -14.31
CA ALA A 271 -16.73 16.62 -14.62
C ALA A 271 -16.12 16.18 -15.96
N ILE A 272 -16.08 14.87 -16.25
CA ILE A 272 -15.63 14.37 -17.55
C ILE A 272 -16.63 14.73 -18.66
N ASN A 273 -17.93 14.51 -18.45
CA ASN A 273 -18.96 14.74 -19.46
C ASN A 273 -19.16 16.24 -19.75
N GLU A 274 -18.98 17.10 -18.75
CA GLU A 274 -18.96 18.56 -18.86
C GLU A 274 -17.71 19.06 -19.56
N ASN A 275 -16.54 18.49 -19.25
CA ASN A 275 -15.31 18.71 -20.02
C ASN A 275 -15.35 18.08 -21.42
N MET A 276 -16.38 17.28 -21.75
CA MET A 276 -16.58 16.59 -23.03
C MET A 276 -17.91 16.98 -23.71
N LYS A 277 -18.57 18.08 -23.30
CA LYS A 277 -19.86 18.51 -23.87
C LYS A 277 -19.76 18.88 -25.35
N ASP A 278 -18.60 19.37 -25.77
CA ASP A 278 -18.32 19.80 -27.14
C ASP A 278 -17.69 18.69 -28.02
N GLU A 279 -17.54 17.47 -27.48
CA GLU A 279 -16.87 16.33 -28.12
C GLU A 279 -17.83 15.40 -28.88
N ASP A 280 -17.27 14.69 -29.87
CA ASP A 280 -18.03 13.77 -30.71
C ASP A 280 -18.58 12.55 -29.95
N GLU A 281 -19.69 12.01 -30.48
CA GLU A 281 -20.46 10.92 -29.87
C GLU A 281 -19.63 9.64 -29.62
N LYS A 282 -18.59 9.40 -30.43
CA LYS A 282 -17.78 8.19 -30.36
C LYS A 282 -16.72 8.30 -29.26
N THR A 283 -16.14 9.49 -29.09
CA THR A 283 -15.15 9.80 -28.05
C THR A 283 -15.78 9.82 -26.66
N ARG A 284 -16.99 10.40 -26.52
CA ARG A 284 -17.80 10.27 -25.30
C ARG A 284 -18.05 8.81 -24.92
N LYS A 285 -18.32 7.93 -25.88
CA LYS A 285 -18.59 6.49 -25.62
C LYS A 285 -17.37 5.74 -25.08
N ILE A 286 -16.17 6.06 -25.55
CA ILE A 286 -14.93 5.39 -25.12
C ILE A 286 -14.50 5.87 -23.74
N ALA A 287 -14.54 7.18 -23.50
CA ALA A 287 -14.25 7.78 -22.20
C ALA A 287 -15.17 7.21 -21.10
N ASN A 288 -16.48 7.11 -21.39
CA ASN A 288 -17.44 6.49 -20.48
C ASN A 288 -17.15 5.01 -20.22
N LYS A 289 -16.59 4.27 -21.18
CA LYS A 289 -16.25 2.84 -21.01
C LYS A 289 -15.00 2.63 -20.15
N ILE A 290 -13.97 3.47 -20.32
CA ILE A 290 -12.73 3.43 -19.53
C ILE A 290 -13.01 3.88 -18.09
N LEU A 291 -13.78 4.97 -17.94
CA LEU A 291 -14.24 5.42 -16.64
C LEU A 291 -15.06 4.33 -15.96
N GLY A 292 -16.00 3.70 -16.69
CA GLY A 292 -16.77 2.57 -16.17
C GLY A 292 -15.90 1.43 -15.66
N ALA A 293 -14.82 1.07 -16.37
CA ALA A 293 -13.92 -0.01 -15.93
C ALA A 293 -13.03 0.36 -14.72
N ALA A 294 -12.61 1.63 -14.61
CA ALA A 294 -11.79 2.11 -13.50
C ALA A 294 -12.62 2.39 -12.24
N THR A 295 -13.84 2.90 -12.40
CA THR A 295 -14.74 3.26 -11.29
C THR A 295 -15.60 2.10 -10.79
N ALA A 296 -15.84 1.07 -11.60
CA ALA A 296 -16.69 -0.05 -11.20
C ALA A 296 -16.00 -1.06 -10.26
N ARG A 297 -14.66 -1.04 -10.12
CA ARG A 297 -13.94 -2.01 -9.30
C ARG A 297 -13.92 -1.58 -7.84
N ILE A 298 -14.91 -2.06 -7.10
CA ILE A 298 -14.85 -2.10 -5.63
C ILE A 298 -13.59 -2.90 -5.27
N MET A 299 -12.68 -2.29 -4.53
CA MET A 299 -11.51 -2.99 -4.00
C MET A 299 -11.77 -3.47 -2.58
N PHE A 300 -12.54 -2.71 -1.81
CA PHE A 300 -12.82 -2.96 -0.40
C PHE A 300 -14.33 -3.06 -0.16
N GLU A 301 -14.85 -4.16 0.34
CA GLU A 301 -16.26 -4.22 0.75
C GLU A 301 -16.37 -3.95 2.23
N PRO A 302 -17.15 -2.95 2.67
CA PRO A 302 -17.37 -2.75 4.10
C PRO A 302 -18.00 -4.01 4.69
N VAL A 303 -17.50 -4.44 5.84
CA VAL A 303 -18.02 -5.60 6.57
C VAL A 303 -18.66 -5.10 7.85
N ALA A 304 -19.98 -5.30 7.96
CA ALA A 304 -20.73 -4.92 9.15
C ALA A 304 -20.50 -5.92 10.30
N ASP A 305 -20.80 -5.46 11.51
CA ASP A 305 -20.86 -6.25 12.76
C ASP A 305 -19.53 -6.86 13.21
N ILE A 306 -18.39 -6.21 12.91
CA ILE A 306 -17.06 -6.61 13.40
C ILE A 306 -16.26 -5.35 13.70
N GLY A 307 -15.71 -5.26 14.91
CA GLY A 307 -14.91 -4.10 15.34
C GLY A 307 -15.70 -2.79 15.31
N ASP A 308 -14.97 -1.67 15.32
CA ASP A 308 -15.52 -0.33 15.11
C ASP A 308 -15.65 -0.01 13.61
N ALA A 309 -14.77 -0.59 12.78
CA ALA A 309 -14.87 -0.58 11.33
C ALA A 309 -14.17 -1.83 10.75
N ALA A 310 -14.67 -2.35 9.63
CA ALA A 310 -14.02 -3.45 8.93
C ALA A 310 -14.21 -3.36 7.41
N ALA A 311 -13.22 -3.83 6.66
CA ALA A 311 -13.20 -3.80 5.20
C ALA A 311 -12.58 -5.08 4.62
N TRP A 312 -13.25 -5.66 3.63
CA TRP A 312 -12.80 -6.86 2.93
C TRP A 312 -12.16 -6.49 1.60
N ASN A 313 -10.88 -6.78 1.43
CA ASN A 313 -10.18 -6.64 0.17
C ASN A 313 -10.47 -7.84 -0.75
N ILE A 314 -11.26 -7.59 -1.80
CA ILE A 314 -11.69 -8.64 -2.75
C ILE A 314 -10.50 -9.24 -3.51
N ARG A 315 -9.39 -8.51 -3.63
CA ARG A 315 -8.23 -8.90 -4.43
C ARG A 315 -7.19 -9.69 -3.64
N THR A 316 -6.90 -9.23 -2.42
CA THR A 316 -5.90 -9.88 -1.56
C THR A 316 -6.51 -10.94 -0.66
N LYS A 317 -7.85 -11.06 -0.63
CA LYS A 317 -8.63 -11.95 0.24
C LYS A 317 -8.31 -11.70 1.72
N GLU A 318 -8.30 -10.42 2.06
CA GLU A 318 -7.86 -9.90 3.35
C GLU A 318 -9.00 -9.13 4.01
N LEU A 319 -9.24 -9.40 5.28
CA LEU A 319 -10.18 -8.67 6.12
C LEU A 319 -9.39 -7.76 7.05
N ASP A 320 -9.50 -6.46 6.85
CA ASP A 320 -8.95 -5.44 7.76
C ASP A 320 -10.01 -5.05 8.78
N VAL A 321 -9.66 -5.07 10.05
CA VAL A 321 -10.57 -4.80 11.19
C VAL A 321 -9.93 -3.78 12.11
N LEU A 322 -10.65 -2.69 12.38
CA LEU A 322 -10.30 -1.68 13.37
C LEU A 322 -11.08 -1.92 14.67
N THR A 323 -10.38 -1.86 15.80
CA THR A 323 -10.96 -1.83 17.15
C THR A 323 -10.20 -0.81 18.00
N GLY A 324 -10.90 0.19 18.54
CA GLY A 324 -10.31 1.37 19.17
C GLY A 324 -9.39 2.11 18.21
N ALA A 325 -8.09 2.12 18.53
CA ALA A 325 -7.03 2.69 17.71
C ALA A 325 -6.12 1.61 17.08
N THR A 326 -6.52 0.34 17.11
CA THR A 326 -5.72 -0.77 16.58
C THR A 326 -6.40 -1.41 15.38
N GLU A 327 -5.71 -1.45 14.25
CA GLU A 327 -6.08 -2.20 13.05
C GLU A 327 -5.35 -3.54 13.06
N PHE A 328 -6.01 -4.62 12.63
CA PHE A 328 -5.37 -5.89 12.32
C PHE A 328 -5.97 -6.48 11.03
N SER A 329 -5.22 -7.35 10.38
CA SER A 329 -5.56 -7.94 9.09
C SER A 329 -5.63 -9.47 9.19
N LEU A 330 -6.63 -10.05 8.53
CA LEU A 330 -6.83 -11.49 8.40
C LEU A 330 -6.85 -11.87 6.92
N GLN A 331 -5.80 -12.53 6.45
CA GLN A 331 -5.80 -13.11 5.11
C GLN A 331 -6.35 -14.53 5.16
N VAL A 332 -7.37 -14.81 4.34
CA VAL A 332 -7.98 -16.15 4.27
C VAL A 332 -8.06 -16.61 2.82
N ASP A 333 -7.33 -17.67 2.51
CA ASP A 333 -7.37 -18.33 1.21
C ASP A 333 -7.57 -19.83 1.42
N VAL A 334 -8.80 -20.25 1.68
CA VAL A 334 -9.20 -21.64 1.89
C VAL A 334 -10.16 -22.15 0.80
N SER A 335 -10.77 -21.24 0.05
CA SER A 335 -11.69 -21.53 -1.05
C SER A 335 -11.38 -20.72 -2.32
N ALA A 336 -11.84 -21.21 -3.47
CA ALA A 336 -11.85 -20.45 -4.72
C ALA A 336 -12.85 -19.28 -4.64
N GLU A 337 -13.92 -19.43 -3.87
CA GLU A 337 -14.98 -18.44 -3.71
C GLU A 337 -14.62 -17.40 -2.64
N ASN A 338 -14.70 -16.12 -3.00
CA ASN A 338 -14.35 -15.03 -2.09
C ASN A 338 -15.32 -14.90 -0.91
N GLU A 339 -16.61 -15.17 -1.11
CA GLU A 339 -17.62 -15.11 -0.04
C GLU A 339 -17.37 -16.14 1.06
N GLU A 340 -16.90 -17.34 0.70
CA GLU A 340 -16.54 -18.37 1.69
C GLU A 340 -15.33 -17.94 2.51
N ASN A 341 -14.29 -17.40 1.86
CA ASN A 341 -13.11 -16.86 2.54
C ASN A 341 -13.47 -15.71 3.48
N LYS A 342 -14.33 -14.78 3.02
CA LYS A 342 -14.83 -13.65 3.80
C LYS A 342 -15.64 -14.10 5.02
N ALA A 343 -16.49 -15.11 4.88
CA ALA A 343 -17.28 -15.66 6.00
C ALA A 343 -16.38 -16.32 7.05
N VAL A 344 -15.34 -17.03 6.63
CA VAL A 344 -14.33 -17.61 7.53
C VAL A 344 -13.55 -16.49 8.24
N ALA A 345 -13.09 -15.47 7.50
CA ALA A 345 -12.39 -14.32 8.06
C ALA A 345 -13.24 -13.59 9.11
N LYS A 346 -14.54 -13.39 8.85
CA LYS A 346 -15.49 -12.77 9.80
C LYS A 346 -15.59 -13.56 11.11
N LYS A 347 -15.71 -14.89 11.02
CA LYS A 347 -15.77 -15.75 12.22
C LYS A 347 -14.48 -15.70 13.04
N LEU A 348 -13.33 -15.73 12.37
CA LEU A 348 -12.03 -15.63 13.03
C LEU A 348 -11.82 -14.27 13.70
N ALA A 349 -12.15 -13.18 12.99
CA ALA A 349 -12.09 -11.84 13.54
C ALA A 349 -12.94 -11.70 14.81
N GLN A 350 -14.17 -12.23 14.78
CA GLN A 350 -15.04 -12.21 15.96
C GLN A 350 -14.45 -13.00 17.13
N SER A 351 -13.89 -14.19 16.87
CA SER A 351 -13.23 -14.99 17.90
C SER A 351 -12.05 -14.22 18.53
N VAL A 352 -11.23 -13.57 17.71
CA VAL A 352 -10.11 -12.74 18.19
C VAL A 352 -10.62 -11.62 19.08
N LEU A 353 -11.67 -10.89 18.66
CA LEU A 353 -12.26 -9.80 19.44
C LEU A 353 -12.89 -10.29 20.75
N ASP A 354 -13.55 -11.44 20.75
CA ASP A 354 -14.19 -12.03 21.93
C ASP A 354 -13.14 -12.46 22.96
N ASP A 355 -12.06 -13.09 22.51
CA ASP A 355 -10.93 -13.48 23.37
C ASP A 355 -10.23 -12.24 23.97
N CYS A 356 -10.06 -11.18 23.17
CA CYS A 356 -9.51 -9.91 23.65
C CYS A 356 -10.40 -9.23 24.72
N LYS A 357 -11.73 -9.27 24.56
CA LYS A 357 -12.67 -8.75 25.57
C LYS A 357 -12.67 -9.59 26.84
N GLY A 358 -12.55 -10.91 26.73
CA GLY A 358 -12.41 -11.82 27.86
C GLY A 358 -11.16 -11.54 28.70
N ALA A 359 -10.06 -11.15 28.05
CA ALA A 359 -8.81 -10.80 28.72
C ALA A 359 -8.88 -9.49 29.53
N SER A 360 -9.75 -8.54 29.17
CA SER A 360 -9.92 -7.26 29.89
C SER A 360 -10.76 -7.35 31.17
N VAL A 361 -11.46 -8.45 31.42
CA VAL A 361 -12.36 -8.64 32.59
C VAL A 361 -11.74 -9.53 33.67
N GLY A 362 -10.55 -10.09 33.43
CA GLY A 362 -9.76 -10.81 34.44
C GLY A 362 -8.88 -9.86 35.24
N GLU A 363 -9.43 -9.28 36.32
CA GLU A 363 -8.68 -8.61 37.40
C GLU A 363 -7.70 -9.56 38.13
#